data_AF-A0A8C9FZH1-F1
#
_entry.id   AF-A0A8C9FZH1-F1
#
_cell.length_a   1.000
_cell.length_b   1.000
_cell.length_c   1.000
_cell.angle_alpha   90.00
_cell.angle_beta   90.00
_cell.angle_gamma   90.00
#
_symmetry.space_group_name_H-M   'P 1'
#
loop_
_entity.id
_entity.type
_entity.pdbx_description
1 polymer ?
#
loop_
_entity_poly.entity_id
_entity_poly.type
_entity_poly.pdbx_seq_one_letter_code
_entity_poly.pdbx_strand_id
1 'polypeptide(L)'
;MHCYLLSVFLTLDLAAVALSLSTCSTLDMDQFMRKRIEAIRGQILSKLKLTSPPDEYPEPEEVPPEVISIYNSTRDLLQEKANHRAATCERERSDEEYYAKEVYKIDMQPFYPESKCSADVILLGGAHQPRTSQPLPLCSFLLSASHLVAYRASFRRGE
;
A
#
# COMPACT_ATOMS: atom_id res chain seq x y z
N MET A 1 -65.58 11.16 25.84
CA MET A 1 -64.52 11.64 26.75
C MET A 1 -63.53 10.53 27.13
N HIS A 2 -63.99 9.34 27.54
CA HIS A 2 -63.08 8.23 27.91
C HIS A 2 -62.23 7.66 26.76
N CYS A 3 -62.75 7.57 25.53
CA CYS A 3 -61.98 7.06 24.39
C CYS A 3 -60.76 7.94 24.04
N TYR A 4 -60.87 9.26 24.25
CA TYR A 4 -59.78 10.21 24.01
C TYR A 4 -58.66 10.05 25.05
N LEU A 5 -59.03 9.84 26.32
CA LEU A 5 -58.06 9.58 27.38
C LEU A 5 -57.32 8.27 27.15
N LEU A 6 -58.02 7.21 26.72
CA LEU A 6 -57.40 5.93 26.37
C LEU A 6 -56.46 6.06 25.17
N SER A 7 -56.83 6.81 24.12
CA SER A 7 -55.93 7.03 22.99
C SER A 7 -54.68 7.81 23.39
N VAL A 8 -54.82 8.85 24.24
CA VAL A 8 -53.67 9.63 24.73
C VAL A 8 -52.73 8.75 25.56
N PHE A 9 -53.28 7.91 26.43
CA PHE A 9 -52.50 6.99 27.25
C PHE A 9 -51.72 5.97 26.39
N LEU A 10 -52.38 5.36 25.41
CA LEU A 10 -51.74 4.43 24.48
C LEU A 10 -50.65 5.10 23.64
N THR A 11 -50.86 6.35 23.19
CA THR A 11 -49.83 7.08 22.43
C THR A 11 -48.62 7.45 23.29
N LEU A 12 -48.83 7.75 24.58
CA LEU A 12 -47.75 8.06 25.51
C LEU A 12 -46.91 6.82 25.82
N ASP A 13 -47.56 5.68 26.06
CA ASP A 13 -46.87 4.40 26.27
C ASP A 13 -46.08 3.98 25.02
N LEU A 14 -46.68 4.11 23.84
CA LEU A 14 -45.99 3.78 22.59
C LEU A 14 -44.80 4.72 22.32
N ALA A 15 -44.92 6.00 22.63
CA ALA A 15 -43.82 6.96 22.53
C ALA A 15 -42.69 6.65 23.52
N ALA A 16 -43.02 6.31 24.77
CA ALA A 16 -42.04 5.91 25.78
C ALA A 16 -41.29 4.63 25.37
N VAL A 17 -42.02 3.63 24.85
CA VAL A 17 -41.44 2.40 24.31
C VAL A 17 -40.56 2.69 23.09
N ALA A 18 -41.02 3.49 22.13
CA ALA A 18 -40.23 3.89 20.95
C ALA A 18 -38.94 4.65 21.31
N LEU A 19 -38.99 5.53 22.31
CA LEU A 19 -37.82 6.24 22.82
C LEU A 19 -36.85 5.29 23.55
N SER A 20 -37.35 4.26 24.23
CA SER A 20 -36.52 3.23 24.88
C SER A 20 -35.92 2.20 23.90
N LEU A 21 -36.57 2.00 22.74
CA LEU A 21 -36.05 1.18 21.62
C LEU A 21 -34.94 1.88 20.84
N SER A 22 -34.85 3.21 20.94
CA SER A 22 -33.70 3.99 20.50
C SER A 22 -32.56 3.81 21.51
N THR A 23 -31.85 2.69 21.43
CA THR A 23 -30.62 2.45 22.21
C THR A 23 -29.43 3.33 21.78
N CYS A 24 -29.63 4.27 20.86
CA CYS A 24 -28.60 5.19 20.40
C CYS A 24 -28.44 6.34 21.42
N SER A 25 -27.47 6.21 22.32
CA SER A 25 -26.93 7.36 23.06
C SER A 25 -26.49 8.44 22.07
N THR A 26 -26.82 9.70 22.33
CA THR A 26 -26.24 10.85 21.62
C THR A 26 -24.71 10.78 21.73
N LEU A 27 -24.06 10.47 20.62
CA LEU A 27 -22.60 10.35 20.56
C LEU A 27 -22.00 11.76 20.48
N ASP A 28 -21.29 12.17 21.53
CA ASP A 28 -20.48 13.38 21.52
C ASP A 28 -19.25 13.17 20.62
N MET A 29 -19.37 13.63 19.38
CA MET A 29 -18.32 13.54 18.38
C MET A 29 -17.03 14.22 18.85
N ASP A 30 -17.10 15.29 19.64
CA ASP A 30 -15.91 16.01 20.11
C ASP A 30 -15.13 15.19 21.14
N GLN A 31 -15.83 14.47 22.02
CA GLN A 31 -15.18 13.54 22.95
C GLN A 31 -14.54 12.37 22.19
N PHE A 32 -15.24 11.82 21.20
CA PHE A 32 -14.73 10.70 20.40
C PHE A 32 -13.50 11.10 19.58
N MET A 33 -13.54 12.26 18.93
CA MET A 33 -12.42 12.77 18.14
C MET A 33 -11.21 13.05 19.03
N ARG A 34 -11.40 13.62 20.23
CA ARG A 34 -10.30 13.79 21.20
C ARG A 34 -9.66 12.46 21.60
N LYS A 35 -10.46 11.44 21.92
CA LYS A 35 -9.96 10.09 22.24
C LYS A 35 -9.24 9.46 21.05
N ARG A 36 -9.74 9.66 19.83
CA ARG A 36 -9.08 9.16 18.62
C ARG A 36 -7.76 9.84 18.34
N ILE A 37 -7.66 11.16 18.54
CA ILE A 37 -6.41 11.91 18.38
C ILE A 37 -5.34 11.36 19.32
N GLU A 38 -5.67 11.13 20.59
CA GLU A 38 -4.71 10.59 21.56
C GLU A 38 -4.29 9.15 21.21
N ALA A 39 -5.24 8.32 20.79
CA ALA A 39 -4.95 6.96 20.34
C ALA A 39 -4.05 6.94 19.10
N ILE A 40 -4.30 7.82 18.12
CA ILE A 40 -3.48 7.95 16.91
C ILE A 40 -2.08 8.47 17.26
N ARG A 41 -1.97 9.43 18.19
CA ARG A 41 -0.66 9.91 18.66
C ARG A 41 0.18 8.76 19.22
N GLY A 42 -0.39 7.99 20.14
CA GLY A 42 0.28 6.80 20.69
C GLY A 42 0.60 5.76 19.63
N GLN A 43 -0.30 5.54 18.67
CA GLN A 43 -0.07 4.59 17.58
C GLN A 43 1.10 5.00 16.69
N ILE A 44 1.21 6.28 16.31
CA ILE A 44 2.31 6.77 15.47
C ILE A 44 3.65 6.59 16.21
N LEU A 45 3.73 7.01 17.47
CA LEU A 45 4.93 6.89 18.29
C LEU A 45 5.37 5.42 18.46
N SER A 46 4.43 4.53 18.77
CA SER A 46 4.70 3.08 18.86
C SER A 46 5.17 2.50 17.54
N LYS A 47 4.61 2.94 16.40
CA LYS A 47 5.06 2.50 15.07
C LYS A 47 6.47 2.94 14.77
N LEU A 48 6.83 4.17 15.13
CA LEU A 48 8.17 4.74 14.92
C LEU A 48 9.19 4.30 15.99
N LYS A 49 8.77 3.54 17.01
CA LYS A 49 9.59 3.18 18.19
C LYS A 49 10.12 4.42 18.93
N LEU A 50 9.31 5.48 18.99
CA LEU A 50 9.62 6.71 19.70
C LEU A 50 8.78 6.80 20.99
N THR A 51 9.35 7.35 22.06
CA THR A 51 8.63 7.61 23.32
C THR A 51 7.96 8.99 23.34
N SER A 52 8.50 9.93 22.58
CA SER A 52 8.01 11.31 22.44
C SER A 52 8.29 11.81 21.02
N PRO A 53 7.60 12.86 20.55
CA PRO A 53 7.95 13.53 19.31
C PRO A 53 9.41 14.03 19.35
N PRO A 54 10.11 14.09 18.21
CA PRO A 54 11.44 14.71 18.14
C PRO A 54 11.40 16.20 18.55
N ASP A 55 12.48 16.68 19.17
CA ASP A 55 12.55 18.05 19.72
C ASP A 55 12.75 19.12 18.63
N GLU A 56 13.34 18.75 17.49
CA GLU A 56 13.61 19.67 16.38
C GLU A 56 12.56 19.55 15.27
N TYR A 57 11.92 20.69 14.99
CA TYR A 57 11.03 20.89 13.85
C TYR A 57 11.64 21.98 12.97
N PRO A 58 12.52 21.62 12.01
CA PRO A 58 13.07 22.61 11.08
C PRO A 58 11.94 23.29 10.30
N GLU A 59 12.16 24.56 9.95
CA GLU A 59 11.25 25.35 9.12
C GLU A 59 11.00 24.61 7.78
N PRO A 60 9.80 24.70 7.17
CA PRO A 60 9.50 23.94 5.96
C PRO A 60 10.40 24.37 4.78
N GLU A 61 11.52 23.68 4.64
CA GLU A 61 12.41 23.73 3.48
C GLU A 61 11.79 22.93 2.32
N GLU A 62 12.17 23.30 1.09
CA GLU A 62 11.82 22.52 -0.09
C GLU A 62 12.40 21.10 0.02
N VAL A 63 11.51 20.10 0.04
CA VAL A 63 11.90 18.70 0.13
C VAL A 63 12.60 18.27 -1.17
N PRO A 64 13.76 17.58 -1.12
CA PRO A 64 14.46 17.15 -2.32
C PRO A 64 13.58 16.31 -3.26
N PRO A 65 13.71 16.48 -4.59
CA PRO A 65 12.86 15.80 -5.58
C PRO A 65 12.99 14.27 -5.52
N GLU A 66 14.15 13.76 -5.13
CA GLU A 66 14.38 12.33 -4.92
C GLU A 66 13.48 11.77 -3.81
N VAL A 67 13.39 12.45 -2.66
CA VAL A 67 12.53 12.06 -1.53
C VAL A 67 11.06 12.12 -1.93
N ILE A 68 10.66 13.16 -2.68
CA ILE A 68 9.30 13.27 -3.23
C ILE A 68 8.99 12.07 -4.15
N SER A 69 9.95 11.65 -4.98
CA SER A 69 9.78 10.49 -5.86
C SER A 69 9.59 9.18 -5.08
N ILE A 70 10.33 9.00 -3.98
CA ILE A 70 10.18 7.86 -3.07
C ILE A 70 8.82 7.90 -2.39
N TYR A 71 8.40 9.06 -1.89
CA TYR A 71 7.10 9.22 -1.24
C TYR A 71 5.94 8.87 -2.18
N ASN A 72 5.93 9.41 -3.40
CA ASN A 72 4.84 9.18 -4.36
C ASN A 72 4.75 7.69 -4.75
N SER A 73 5.88 7.08 -5.11
CA SER A 73 5.91 5.65 -5.43
C SER A 73 5.47 4.76 -4.25
N THR A 74 5.86 5.12 -3.03
CA THR A 74 5.46 4.41 -1.81
C THR A 74 3.97 4.57 -1.51
N ARG A 75 3.42 5.78 -1.67
CA ARG A 75 1.98 6.05 -1.49
C ARG A 75 1.15 5.18 -2.42
N ASP A 76 1.53 5.11 -3.69
CA ASP A 76 0.79 4.37 -4.71
C ASP A 76 0.86 2.85 -4.43
N LEU A 77 2.04 2.34 -4.06
CA LEU A 77 2.24 0.95 -3.64
C LEU A 77 1.41 0.58 -2.39
N LEU A 78 1.40 1.45 -1.38
CA LEU A 78 0.63 1.22 -0.15
C LEU A 78 -0.87 1.23 -0.42
N GLN A 79 -1.33 2.08 -1.34
CA GLN A 79 -2.72 2.09 -1.77
C GLN A 79 -3.11 0.79 -2.49
N GLU A 80 -2.27 0.29 -3.40
CA GLU A 80 -2.49 -0.99 -4.06
C GLU A 80 -2.56 -2.14 -3.05
N LYS A 81 -1.65 -2.18 -2.08
CA LYS A 81 -1.65 -3.17 -0.99
C LYS A 81 -2.92 -3.09 -0.14
N ALA A 82 -3.40 -1.89 0.16
CA ALA A 82 -4.65 -1.70 0.90
C ALA A 82 -5.86 -2.21 0.10
N ASN A 83 -5.90 -1.95 -1.20
CA ASN A 83 -6.94 -2.43 -2.10
C ASN A 83 -6.93 -3.96 -2.21
N HIS A 84 -5.75 -4.57 -2.36
CA HIS A 84 -5.59 -6.02 -2.38
C HIS A 84 -6.13 -6.68 -1.11
N ARG A 85 -5.82 -6.12 0.06
CA ARG A 85 -6.32 -6.61 1.36
C ARG A 85 -7.82 -6.52 1.48
N ALA A 86 -8.40 -5.40 1.03
CA ALA A 86 -9.85 -5.23 1.00
C ALA A 86 -10.51 -6.26 0.07
N ALA A 87 -9.91 -6.54 -1.09
CA ALA A 87 -10.42 -7.51 -2.05
C ALA A 87 -10.32 -8.96 -1.57
N THR A 88 -9.29 -9.29 -0.79
CA THR A 88 -9.02 -10.65 -0.27
C THR A 88 -9.61 -10.90 1.12
N CYS A 89 -10.22 -9.88 1.75
CA CYS A 89 -10.68 -9.92 3.14
C CYS A 89 -9.59 -10.34 4.13
N GLU A 90 -8.32 -10.06 3.81
CA GLU A 90 -7.17 -10.37 4.66
C GLU A 90 -7.22 -9.53 5.95
N ARG A 91 -7.38 -10.20 7.09
CA ARG A 91 -7.48 -9.55 8.40
C ARG A 91 -6.22 -9.68 9.26
N GLU A 92 -5.37 -10.63 8.92
CA GLU A 92 -4.15 -10.92 9.69
C GLU A 92 -3.04 -9.94 9.31
N ARG A 93 -2.41 -9.34 10.33
CA ARG A 93 -1.12 -8.65 10.19
C ARG A 93 -0.12 -9.34 11.10
N SER A 94 1.06 -9.60 10.58
CA SER A 94 2.18 -10.04 11.42
C SER A 94 2.69 -8.89 12.29
N ASP A 95 3.28 -9.24 13.43
CA ASP A 95 3.89 -8.28 14.35
C ASP A 95 5.03 -7.49 13.67
N GLU A 96 5.73 -8.12 12.72
CA GLU A 96 6.78 -7.50 11.91
C GLU A 96 6.26 -6.39 10.96
N GLU A 97 4.99 -6.42 10.58
CA GLU A 97 4.35 -5.36 9.80
C GLU A 97 3.81 -4.22 10.69
N TYR A 98 3.77 -4.42 12.01
CA TYR A 98 3.25 -3.41 12.90
C TYR A 98 4.14 -2.15 12.92
N TYR A 99 5.46 -2.33 12.99
CA TYR A 99 6.41 -1.24 13.07
C TYR A 99 6.65 -0.55 11.72
N ALA A 100 6.93 0.75 11.80
CA ALA A 100 7.39 1.51 10.66
C ALA A 100 8.71 0.94 10.18
N LYS A 101 8.94 1.09 8.88
CA LYS A 101 10.13 0.59 8.25
C LYS A 101 10.67 1.69 7.30
N GLU A 102 11.98 1.74 7.10
CA GLU A 102 12.67 2.71 6.23
C GLU A 102 12.72 2.30 4.73
N VAL A 103 12.30 3.20 3.84
CA VAL A 103 12.15 2.92 2.41
C VAL A 103 13.32 3.51 1.60
N TYR A 104 13.89 2.70 0.71
CA TYR A 104 14.98 3.11 -0.19
C TYR A 104 14.65 2.88 -1.66
N LYS A 105 15.11 3.81 -2.50
CA LYS A 105 15.20 3.73 -3.96
C LYS A 105 16.47 3.00 -4.36
N ILE A 106 16.37 1.96 -5.19
CA ILE A 106 17.54 1.35 -5.83
C ILE A 106 17.25 1.32 -7.33
N ASP A 107 18.01 2.10 -8.08
CA ASP A 107 17.91 2.11 -9.53
C ASP A 107 18.64 0.91 -10.12
N MET A 108 17.97 0.24 -11.05
CA MET A 108 18.60 -0.84 -11.80
C MET A 108 19.53 -0.27 -12.85
N GLN A 109 20.68 -0.92 -13.04
CA GLN A 109 21.56 -0.58 -14.14
C GLN A 109 20.83 -0.85 -15.47
N PRO A 110 20.84 0.10 -16.42
CA PRO A 110 20.24 -0.12 -17.72
C PRO A 110 20.88 -1.34 -18.38
N PHE A 111 20.04 -2.30 -18.76
CA PHE A 111 20.46 -3.43 -19.57
C PHE A 111 20.71 -2.93 -20.98
N TYR A 112 21.98 -2.69 -21.31
CA TYR A 112 22.40 -2.56 -22.70
C TYR A 112 22.60 -3.97 -23.24
N PRO A 113 21.80 -4.46 -24.20
CA PRO A 113 22.19 -5.65 -24.94
C PRO A 113 23.49 -5.28 -25.67
N GLU A 114 24.62 -5.82 -25.21
CA GLU A 114 25.87 -5.61 -25.91
C GLU A 114 25.71 -6.04 -27.38
N SER A 115 26.18 -5.16 -28.22
CA SER A 115 25.95 -5.12 -29.64
C SER A 115 26.56 -6.32 -30.38
N LYS A 116 25.81 -6.79 -31.39
CA LYS A 116 26.28 -7.48 -32.60
C LYS A 116 26.97 -8.83 -32.33
N CYS A 117 26.25 -9.91 -32.62
CA CYS A 117 26.90 -11.05 -33.26
C CYS A 117 27.49 -10.54 -34.59
N SER A 118 28.75 -10.11 -34.59
CA SER A 118 29.51 -10.12 -35.83
C SER A 118 29.61 -11.58 -36.23
N ALA A 119 29.01 -11.90 -37.37
CA ALA A 119 29.33 -13.12 -38.10
C ALA A 119 30.77 -12.97 -38.62
N ASP A 120 31.75 -13.04 -37.71
CA ASP A 120 33.12 -13.29 -38.09
C ASP A 120 33.18 -14.77 -38.45
N VAL A 121 33.22 -14.99 -39.75
CA VAL A 121 33.53 -16.25 -40.43
C VAL A 121 34.81 -16.81 -39.82
N ILE A 122 34.68 -17.74 -38.86
CA ILE A 122 35.77 -18.67 -38.57
C ILE A 122 35.64 -19.80 -39.58
N LEU A 123 36.28 -19.60 -40.73
CA LEU A 123 36.61 -20.67 -41.66
C LEU A 123 37.72 -21.52 -41.02
N LEU A 124 37.37 -22.54 -40.24
CA LEU A 124 38.27 -23.66 -39.98
C LEU A 124 37.48 -24.96 -40.17
N GLY A 125 37.87 -25.70 -41.21
CA GLY A 125 37.17 -26.86 -41.71
C GLY A 125 37.20 -28.08 -40.80
N GLY A 126 36.29 -29.01 -41.08
CA GLY A 126 36.27 -30.33 -40.47
C GLY A 126 34.88 -30.93 -40.42
N ALA A 127 34.52 -31.65 -41.49
CA ALA A 127 33.51 -32.70 -41.63
C ALA A 127 32.53 -32.95 -40.45
N HIS A 128 31.22 -32.84 -40.71
CA HIS A 128 30.20 -33.90 -40.55
C HIS A 128 28.77 -33.30 -40.53
N GLN A 129 27.99 -33.51 -41.60
CA GLN A 129 26.51 -33.40 -41.67
C GLN A 129 25.99 -34.86 -41.63
N PRO A 130 24.81 -35.24 -41.06
CA PRO A 130 23.55 -34.52 -41.16
C PRO A 130 22.53 -34.65 -40.00
N ARG A 131 21.57 -33.71 -39.89
CA ARG A 131 20.11 -33.94 -40.03
C ARG A 131 19.25 -32.76 -39.52
N THR A 132 18.44 -32.26 -40.46
CA THR A 132 17.01 -31.88 -40.35
C THR A 132 16.45 -31.42 -38.99
N SER A 133 16.13 -30.12 -38.87
CA SER A 133 14.77 -29.63 -38.58
C SER A 133 14.74 -28.10 -38.48
N GLN A 134 14.02 -27.49 -39.42
CA GLN A 134 13.35 -26.17 -39.48
C GLN A 134 13.69 -25.08 -38.43
N PRO A 135 13.89 -23.82 -38.88
CA PRO A 135 14.05 -22.67 -37.99
C PRO A 135 12.69 -22.17 -37.50
N LEU A 136 12.49 -22.08 -36.17
CA LEU A 136 11.41 -21.29 -35.59
C LEU A 136 11.99 -19.95 -35.10
N PRO A 137 11.39 -18.80 -35.46
CA PRO A 137 11.88 -17.50 -35.04
C PRO A 137 11.44 -17.27 -33.60
N LEU A 138 12.38 -17.34 -32.65
CA LEU A 138 12.19 -16.81 -31.29
C LEU A 138 12.39 -15.29 -31.27
N CYS A 139 11.73 -14.57 -32.20
CA CYS A 139 11.74 -13.11 -32.25
C CYS A 139 10.45 -12.49 -31.68
N SER A 140 9.53 -13.29 -31.12
CA SER A 140 8.22 -12.82 -30.64
C SER A 140 8.18 -12.43 -29.16
N PHE A 141 9.26 -12.61 -28.40
CA PHE A 141 9.25 -12.32 -26.95
C PHE A 141 9.93 -11.01 -26.54
N LEU A 142 10.38 -10.19 -27.49
CA LEU A 142 11.05 -8.92 -27.22
C LEU A 142 10.20 -7.71 -27.61
N LEU A 143 8.99 -7.61 -27.06
CA LEU A 143 8.28 -6.32 -27.04
C LEU A 143 7.36 -6.18 -25.81
N SER A 144 7.90 -6.44 -24.62
CA SER A 144 7.30 -6.02 -23.34
C SER A 144 8.33 -5.43 -22.37
N ALA A 145 9.53 -5.09 -22.86
CA ALA A 145 10.64 -4.63 -22.01
C ALA A 145 10.72 -3.09 -21.89
N SER A 146 9.70 -2.34 -22.32
CA SER A 146 9.75 -0.88 -22.31
C SER A 146 9.18 -0.23 -21.03
N HIS A 147 8.64 -1.01 -20.09
CA HIS A 147 7.98 -0.46 -18.90
C HIS A 147 8.27 -1.22 -17.60
N LEU A 148 9.37 -1.98 -17.55
CA LEU A 148 9.85 -2.59 -16.31
C LEU A 148 11.21 -2.00 -15.92
N VAL A 149 11.20 -0.72 -15.57
CA VAL A 149 12.04 -0.28 -14.45
C VAL A 149 11.45 -0.98 -13.23
N ALA A 150 11.83 -2.24 -13.02
CA ALA A 150 11.51 -3.01 -11.83
C ALA A 150 12.16 -2.33 -10.64
N TYR A 151 11.42 -1.35 -10.11
CA TYR A 151 11.81 -0.57 -8.97
C TYR A 151 11.58 -1.41 -7.74
N ARG A 152 12.60 -2.18 -7.35
CA ARG A 152 12.52 -3.00 -6.14
C ARG A 152 12.77 -2.09 -4.95
N ALA A 153 11.70 -1.54 -4.38
CA ALA A 153 11.72 -0.90 -3.07
C ALA A 153 12.30 -1.92 -2.07
N SER A 154 13.58 -1.78 -1.78
CA SER A 154 14.31 -2.74 -0.95
C SER A 154 14.17 -2.28 0.49
N PHE A 155 13.30 -2.98 1.19
CA PHE A 155 13.02 -2.75 2.59
C PHE A 155 14.21 -3.21 3.42
N ARG A 156 15.17 -2.33 3.77
CA ARG A 156 16.30 -2.73 4.62
C ARG A 156 15.83 -2.78 6.08
N ARG A 157 16.11 -3.90 6.77
CA ARG A 157 15.90 -4.05 8.22
C ARG A 157 16.82 -3.07 8.94
N GLY A 158 16.26 -2.15 9.71
CA GLY A 158 17.00 -1.46 10.76
C GLY A 158 17.18 -2.43 11.91
N GLU A 159 18.43 -2.69 12.28
CA GLU A 159 18.81 -3.42 13.50
C GLU A 159 18.36 -2.66 14.76
#